data_AF-A0A5C5VLH5-F1
#
_entry.id   AF-A0A5C5VLH5-F1
#
_cell.length_a   1.000
_cell.length_b   1.000
_cell.length_c   1.000
_cell.angle_alpha   90.00
_cell.angle_beta   90.00
_cell.angle_gamma   90.00
#
_symmetry.space_group_name_H-M   'P 1'
#
loop_
_entity.id
_entity.type
_entity.pdbx_description
1 polymer ?
#
loop_
_entity_poly.entity_id
_entity_poly.type
_entity_poly.pdbx_seq_one_letter_code
_entity_poly.pdbx_strand_id
1 'polypeptide(L)'
;MKLIASLGLFVIAAASLSSVVLAAAPTPGAMVIDSAWPAGDVGFEMTDPQVAPVGYYADHGASQMGGGHGAARDCLCCRPTLTNGLWGYGYCLADHGIGIKSSLTQFYQGPSSGGAQQNFSYGAKFDLYVDFNTEKMGLWEGGDILIHASEWQFGENANADAVFASPVNANLLYPTNQPSYSVSHLLLTQQLGGGHLAMVGRYSMLDLWEGFYPDYGHGLDGFMNVSMIIPLNIIVPTVAPTSNMAGLVKAGERGLERGVIVTETTNHATNVGLDFQNGVTILGFDRLYTDIGGLAGSHTVVATYATGTFRDFNPNGWITGPAGLVQIPILGEQKGSWSAGYIAEQRLWQDPCSANRYAKAMLTLGVADHDTSPYGFGANVSSEAFGWFASRPSDRMGIGYFYYDLSNGFQEAIQALGPAQNVQGGEIYYNAAITPWFHLTADIQAIRPIFEANDTAIVLGLRGRIDF
;
A
#
# COMPACT_ATOMS: atom_id res chain seq x y z
N MET A 1 -9.57 8.93 31.91
CA MET A 1 -8.31 9.09 32.69
C MET A 1 -7.38 7.87 32.60
N LYS A 2 -7.89 6.62 32.66
CA LYS A 2 -7.07 5.41 32.40
C LYS A 2 -6.55 5.30 30.95
N LEU A 3 -7.31 5.77 29.96
CA LEU A 3 -6.96 5.76 28.53
C LEU A 3 -5.71 6.63 28.19
N ILE A 4 -5.58 7.80 28.83
CA ILE A 4 -4.45 8.73 28.65
C ILE A 4 -3.17 8.15 29.29
N ALA A 5 -3.31 7.39 30.37
CA ALA A 5 -2.20 6.71 31.01
C ALA A 5 -1.66 5.55 30.14
N SER A 6 -2.53 4.81 29.44
CA SER A 6 -2.13 3.73 28.53
C SER A 6 -1.45 4.25 27.26
N LEU A 7 -1.99 5.31 26.65
CA LEU A 7 -1.37 5.96 25.49
C LEU A 7 -0.02 6.59 25.86
N GLY A 8 0.07 7.22 27.04
CA GLY A 8 1.31 7.76 27.59
C GLY A 8 2.37 6.69 27.86
N LEU A 9 1.99 5.53 28.39
CA LEU A 9 2.91 4.40 28.60
C LEU A 9 3.45 3.83 27.28
N PHE A 10 2.61 3.76 26.24
CA PHE A 10 3.00 3.24 24.93
C PHE A 10 3.93 4.21 24.17
N VAL A 11 3.65 5.51 24.22
CA VAL A 11 4.54 6.56 23.66
C VAL A 11 5.90 6.55 24.38
N ILE A 12 5.93 6.36 25.70
CA ILE A 12 7.18 6.23 26.48
C ILE A 12 7.91 4.94 26.11
N ALA A 13 7.21 3.82 25.91
CA ALA A 13 7.80 2.56 25.46
C ALA A 13 8.40 2.67 24.04
N ALA A 14 7.69 3.29 23.10
CA ALA A 14 8.18 3.54 21.73
C ALA A 14 9.39 4.50 21.70
N ALA A 15 9.37 5.55 22.54
CA ALA A 15 10.52 6.44 22.73
C ALA A 15 11.72 5.72 23.37
N SER A 16 11.48 4.76 24.26
CA SER A 16 12.53 3.93 24.88
C SER A 16 13.16 2.94 23.90
N LEU A 17 12.39 2.34 23.00
CA LEU A 17 12.89 1.50 21.91
C LEU A 17 13.76 2.30 20.93
N SER A 18 13.32 3.51 20.56
CA SER A 18 14.07 4.42 19.69
C SER A 18 15.42 4.84 20.30
N SER A 19 15.46 5.07 21.62
CA SER A 19 16.68 5.45 22.33
C SER A 19 17.64 4.27 22.57
N VAL A 20 17.14 3.03 22.68
CA VAL A 20 17.98 1.82 22.70
C VAL A 20 18.63 1.57 21.33
N VAL A 21 17.92 1.83 20.22
CA VAL A 21 18.49 1.76 18.86
C VAL A 21 19.56 2.83 18.63
N LEU A 22 19.34 4.06 19.13
CA LEU A 22 20.36 5.12 19.08
C LEU A 22 21.64 4.76 19.88
N ALA A 23 21.53 4.00 20.97
CA ALA A 23 22.67 3.63 21.80
C ALA A 23 23.57 2.53 21.19
N ALA A 24 23.09 1.83 20.15
CA ALA A 24 23.79 0.71 19.51
C ALA A 24 24.46 1.07 18.17
N ALA A 25 24.26 2.29 17.66
CA ALA A 25 24.85 2.73 16.39
C ALA A 25 26.32 3.17 16.58
N PRO A 26 27.33 2.49 16.00
CA PRO A 26 28.67 3.05 15.93
C PRO A 26 28.65 4.27 15.01
N THR A 27 29.37 5.33 15.38
CA THR A 27 29.68 6.46 14.48
C THR A 27 30.82 6.09 13.53
N PRO A 28 30.64 6.16 12.19
CA PRO A 28 31.77 6.24 11.28
C PRO A 28 31.74 7.54 10.47
N GLY A 29 32.94 8.06 10.22
CA GLY A 29 33.20 9.25 9.43
C GLY A 29 32.68 9.15 7.99
N ALA A 30 32.33 10.32 7.46
CA ALA A 30 31.77 10.53 6.14
C ALA A 30 32.53 9.77 5.04
N MET A 31 31.81 8.82 4.42
CA MET A 31 32.11 8.29 3.11
C MET A 31 30.89 8.58 2.26
N VAL A 32 31.06 9.39 1.22
CA VAL A 32 29.99 9.75 0.29
C VAL A 32 29.64 8.49 -0.50
N ILE A 33 28.49 7.90 -0.20
CA ILE A 33 27.89 6.80 -0.97
C ILE A 33 26.80 7.46 -1.83
N ASP A 34 26.99 7.39 -3.13
CA ASP A 34 26.03 7.80 -4.16
C ASP A 34 24.81 6.86 -4.08
N SER A 35 23.81 7.26 -3.30
CA SER A 35 22.60 6.48 -3.02
C SER A 35 21.46 6.91 -3.95
N ALA A 36 21.63 6.72 -5.25
CA ALA A 36 20.52 6.76 -6.18
C ALA A 36 19.62 5.54 -5.92
N TRP A 37 18.46 5.77 -5.31
CA TRP A 37 17.36 4.82 -5.28
C TRP A 37 16.80 4.69 -6.70
N PRO A 38 16.56 3.47 -7.23
CA PRO A 38 15.81 3.34 -8.46
C PRO A 38 14.37 3.80 -8.24
N ALA A 39 13.89 4.59 -9.20
CA ALA A 39 12.55 5.13 -9.33
C ALA A 39 11.47 4.08 -9.04
N GLY A 40 10.63 4.37 -8.05
CA GLY A 40 9.35 3.74 -7.87
C GLY A 40 8.38 4.20 -8.96
N ASP A 41 7.56 3.28 -9.43
CA ASP A 41 6.68 3.46 -10.57
C ASP A 41 5.54 4.47 -10.33
N VAL A 42 5.23 4.83 -9.09
CA VAL A 42 4.42 6.01 -8.72
C VAL A 42 4.88 6.47 -7.33
N GLY A 43 6.07 7.06 -7.24
CA GLY A 43 6.65 7.50 -5.96
C GLY A 43 7.12 8.96 -6.00
N PHE A 44 6.92 9.68 -4.90
CA PHE A 44 7.50 11.00 -4.65
C PHE A 44 9.04 10.89 -4.66
N GLU A 45 9.66 11.10 -5.82
CA GLU A 45 11.10 11.21 -5.93
C GLU A 45 11.51 12.59 -5.41
N MET A 46 12.06 12.64 -4.20
CA MET A 46 12.65 13.86 -3.63
C MET A 46 14.15 13.68 -3.48
N THR A 47 14.86 13.82 -4.59
CA THR A 47 16.30 14.09 -4.55
C THR A 47 16.52 15.52 -5.06
N ASP A 48 17.02 16.38 -4.17
CA ASP A 48 17.27 17.83 -4.30
C ASP A 48 16.05 18.76 -3.98
N PRO A 49 16.22 19.94 -3.35
CA PRO A 49 15.13 20.84 -2.94
C PRO A 49 14.52 21.63 -4.11
N GLN A 50 14.50 21.04 -5.30
CA GLN A 50 13.80 21.55 -6.47
C GLN A 50 12.89 20.45 -6.98
N VAL A 51 11.60 20.73 -6.97
CA VAL A 51 10.48 19.88 -7.41
C VAL A 51 10.88 18.95 -8.58
N ALA A 52 11.12 17.68 -8.29
CA ALA A 52 11.44 16.71 -9.33
C ALA A 52 10.20 16.40 -10.18
N PRO A 53 10.35 16.18 -11.50
CA PRO A 53 9.28 15.69 -12.36
C PRO A 53 8.75 14.32 -11.95
N VAL A 54 7.52 14.04 -12.37
CA VAL A 54 6.90 12.71 -12.48
C VAL A 54 7.92 11.67 -12.93
N GLY A 55 8.26 10.74 -12.04
CA GLY A 55 9.35 9.77 -12.21
C GLY A 55 9.28 8.90 -13.49
N TYR A 56 8.16 8.87 -14.20
CA TYR A 56 8.02 8.06 -15.41
C TYR A 56 8.83 8.57 -16.62
N TYR A 57 9.06 9.88 -16.74
CA TYR A 57 9.80 10.48 -17.87
C TYR A 57 11.16 11.04 -17.48
N ALA A 58 11.43 11.18 -16.18
CA ALA A 58 12.67 11.74 -15.65
C ALA A 58 13.90 10.88 -16.02
N ASP A 59 13.76 9.56 -15.97
CA ASP A 59 14.89 8.63 -16.07
C ASP A 59 15.27 8.24 -17.51
N HIS A 60 14.49 8.69 -18.50
CA HIS A 60 14.73 8.37 -19.92
C HIS A 60 15.01 9.59 -20.81
N GLY A 61 14.76 10.80 -20.31
CA GLY A 61 15.00 12.05 -21.06
C GLY A 61 16.46 12.49 -21.10
N ALA A 62 17.24 12.25 -20.04
CA ALA A 62 18.55 12.88 -19.88
C ALA A 62 19.67 12.25 -20.72
N SER A 63 19.56 10.98 -21.13
CA SER A 63 20.61 10.31 -21.92
C SER A 63 20.31 10.18 -23.42
N GLN A 64 19.10 10.53 -23.88
CA GLN A 64 18.72 10.46 -25.30
C GLN A 64 18.52 11.82 -25.98
N MET A 65 18.50 12.92 -25.23
CA MET A 65 18.42 14.28 -25.78
C MET A 65 19.80 14.91 -26.06
N GLY A 66 20.87 14.11 -26.01
CA GLY A 66 22.21 14.50 -26.45
C GLY A 66 22.41 14.29 -27.95
N GLY A 67 21.83 15.16 -28.78
CA GLY A 67 22.32 15.42 -30.14
C GLY A 67 22.17 14.30 -31.17
N GLY A 68 21.14 14.43 -32.01
CA GLY A 68 21.06 13.77 -33.31
C GLY A 68 19.81 12.94 -33.48
N HIS A 69 18.97 13.33 -34.44
CA HIS A 69 17.97 12.46 -35.07
C HIS A 69 18.65 11.30 -35.80
N GLY A 70 19.25 10.39 -35.02
CA GLY A 70 19.76 9.12 -35.47
C GLY A 70 18.81 8.05 -34.97
N ALA A 71 18.21 7.32 -35.90
CA ALA A 71 17.40 6.13 -35.71
C ALA A 71 18.04 5.06 -34.78
N ALA A 72 18.04 5.30 -33.47
CA ALA A 72 18.02 4.23 -32.49
C ALA A 72 16.65 3.56 -32.67
N ARG A 73 16.67 2.39 -33.30
CA ARG A 73 15.49 1.64 -33.73
C ARG A 73 14.44 1.62 -32.62
N ASP A 74 13.21 2.06 -32.94
CA ASP A 74 12.00 1.81 -32.14
C ASP A 74 11.79 0.30 -32.06
N CYS A 75 12.55 -0.35 -31.19
CA CYS A 75 12.48 -1.76 -30.93
C CYS A 75 11.39 -1.98 -29.90
N LEU A 76 10.35 -2.70 -30.31
CA LEU A 76 9.27 -3.11 -29.42
C LEU A 76 9.80 -3.80 -28.16
N CYS A 77 10.92 -4.52 -28.20
CA CYS A 77 11.47 -5.19 -27.03
C CYS A 77 12.35 -4.29 -26.12
N CYS A 78 12.72 -3.08 -26.57
CA CYS A 78 13.65 -2.21 -25.84
C CYS A 78 13.01 -0.91 -25.33
N ARG A 79 11.88 -0.49 -25.91
CA ARG A 79 11.20 0.72 -25.46
C ARG A 79 10.64 0.55 -24.04
N PRO A 80 10.59 1.63 -23.23
CA PRO A 80 10.12 1.56 -21.85
C PRO A 80 8.60 1.34 -21.74
N THR A 81 7.84 1.77 -22.74
CA THR A 81 6.36 1.71 -22.74
C THR A 81 5.87 1.15 -24.07
N LEU A 82 4.69 0.51 -24.10
CA LEU A 82 4.15 -0.09 -25.32
C LEU A 82 3.91 0.96 -26.42
N THR A 83 3.59 2.20 -26.10
CA THR A 83 3.38 3.27 -27.09
C THR A 83 4.59 4.20 -27.25
N ASN A 84 5.71 3.91 -26.55
CA ASN A 84 6.89 4.77 -26.48
C ASN A 84 6.56 6.19 -25.98
N GLY A 85 5.88 6.28 -24.83
CA GLY A 85 5.46 7.54 -24.22
C GLY A 85 4.42 8.27 -25.06
N LEU A 86 3.27 7.64 -25.34
CA LEU A 86 2.19 8.19 -26.17
C LEU A 86 2.66 8.58 -27.57
N TRP A 87 3.33 7.68 -28.28
CA TRP A 87 3.97 7.92 -29.58
C TRP A 87 4.98 9.08 -29.56
N GLY A 88 5.64 9.28 -28.42
CA GLY A 88 6.61 10.35 -28.16
C GLY A 88 6.02 11.67 -27.66
N TYR A 89 4.70 11.84 -27.68
CA TYR A 89 4.07 13.08 -27.21
C TYR A 89 4.14 13.25 -25.69
N GLY A 90 4.21 12.15 -24.93
CA GLY A 90 4.30 12.15 -23.48
C GLY A 90 5.52 12.90 -22.95
N TYR A 91 6.67 12.78 -23.63
CA TYR A 91 7.89 13.52 -23.26
C TYR A 91 7.71 15.05 -23.38
N CYS A 92 7.06 15.50 -24.45
CA CYS A 92 6.77 16.93 -24.65
C CYS A 92 5.79 17.45 -23.59
N LEU A 93 4.80 16.66 -23.20
CA LEU A 93 3.89 17.01 -22.10
C LEU A 93 4.64 17.10 -20.77
N ALA A 94 5.54 16.15 -20.49
CA ALA A 94 6.33 16.11 -19.27
C ALA A 94 7.29 17.32 -19.15
N ASP A 95 7.87 17.76 -20.27
CA ASP A 95 8.69 18.98 -20.33
C ASP A 95 7.89 20.23 -19.93
N HIS A 96 6.56 20.22 -20.13
CA HIS A 96 5.64 21.29 -19.75
C HIS A 96 4.90 21.01 -18.43
N GLY A 97 5.36 20.04 -17.64
CA GLY A 97 4.82 19.75 -16.33
C GLY A 97 3.57 18.86 -16.32
N ILE A 98 3.29 18.12 -17.39
CA ILE A 98 2.16 17.18 -17.46
C ILE A 98 2.70 15.75 -17.66
N GLY A 99 2.63 14.93 -16.62
CA GLY A 99 2.93 13.50 -16.71
C GLY A 99 1.66 12.70 -16.99
N ILE A 100 1.76 11.71 -17.87
CA ILE A 100 0.68 10.75 -18.11
C ILE A 100 1.27 9.35 -18.07
N LYS A 101 0.68 8.49 -17.22
CA LYS A 101 0.99 7.06 -17.18
C LYS A 101 -0.29 6.28 -17.29
N SER A 102 -0.27 5.21 -18.07
CA SER A 102 -1.41 4.30 -18.11
C SER A 102 -0.96 2.86 -18.22
N SER A 103 -1.72 1.98 -17.60
CA SER A 103 -1.44 0.55 -17.61
C SER A 103 -2.72 -0.27 -17.67
N LEU A 104 -2.64 -1.44 -18.31
CA LEU A 104 -3.68 -2.46 -18.25
C LEU A 104 -3.11 -3.68 -17.53
N THR A 105 -3.71 -4.02 -16.39
CA THR A 105 -3.37 -5.21 -15.64
C THR A 105 -4.49 -6.23 -15.74
N GLN A 106 -4.16 -7.44 -16.14
CA GLN A 106 -5.07 -8.57 -16.27
C GLN A 106 -4.70 -9.64 -15.24
N PHE A 107 -5.71 -10.27 -14.66
CA PHE A 107 -5.60 -11.25 -13.59
C PHE A 107 -6.38 -12.50 -13.99
N TYR A 108 -5.74 -13.66 -13.84
CA TYR A 108 -6.39 -14.95 -13.91
C TYR A 108 -6.00 -15.73 -12.65
N GLN A 109 -6.97 -15.92 -11.74
CA GLN A 109 -6.68 -16.42 -10.40
C GLN A 109 -7.83 -17.29 -9.91
N GLY A 110 -7.53 -18.29 -9.09
CA GLY A 110 -8.55 -19.12 -8.46
C GLY A 110 -8.00 -20.12 -7.45
N PRO A 111 -8.83 -20.59 -6.50
CA PRO A 111 -8.47 -21.71 -5.63
C PRO A 111 -8.37 -23.01 -6.45
N SER A 112 -7.19 -23.58 -6.49
CA SER A 112 -6.92 -24.90 -7.08
C SER A 112 -7.30 -26.04 -6.13
N SER A 113 -7.32 -25.78 -4.83
CA SER A 113 -7.83 -26.68 -3.79
C SER A 113 -8.25 -25.88 -2.55
N GLY A 114 -9.10 -26.47 -1.71
CA GLY A 114 -9.66 -25.82 -0.52
C GLY A 114 -10.48 -24.57 -0.86
N GLY A 115 -10.57 -23.64 0.09
CA GLY A 115 -11.33 -22.39 -0.07
C GLY A 115 -12.85 -22.59 -0.06
N ALA A 116 -13.58 -21.52 -0.39
CA ALA A 116 -15.05 -21.57 -0.43
C ALA A 116 -15.56 -22.19 -1.74
N GLN A 117 -14.95 -21.85 -2.88
CA GLN A 117 -15.26 -22.38 -4.19
C GLN A 117 -13.98 -22.53 -5.04
N GLN A 118 -13.83 -23.66 -5.72
CA GLN A 118 -12.68 -23.93 -6.59
C GLN A 118 -12.98 -23.46 -8.02
N ASN A 119 -13.01 -22.14 -8.20
CA ASN A 119 -13.30 -21.50 -9.46
C ASN A 119 -12.16 -20.54 -9.85
N PHE A 120 -11.89 -20.44 -11.16
CA PHE A 120 -10.92 -19.49 -11.70
C PHE A 120 -11.65 -18.36 -12.38
N SER A 121 -11.36 -17.15 -11.92
CA SER A 121 -11.93 -15.92 -12.47
C SER A 121 -10.88 -15.15 -13.25
N TYR A 122 -11.34 -14.53 -14.34
CA TYR A 122 -10.59 -13.54 -15.07
C TYR A 122 -11.14 -12.16 -14.74
N GLY A 123 -10.25 -11.25 -14.38
CA GLY A 123 -10.56 -9.84 -14.17
C GLY A 123 -9.41 -8.97 -14.64
N ALA A 124 -9.66 -7.69 -14.81
CA ALA A 124 -8.63 -6.76 -15.24
C ALA A 124 -8.99 -5.35 -14.82
N LYS A 125 -7.98 -4.50 -14.80
CA LYS A 125 -8.03 -3.12 -14.32
C LYS A 125 -7.18 -2.25 -15.23
N PHE A 126 -7.77 -1.16 -15.71
CA PHE A 126 -7.05 -0.09 -16.39
C PHE A 126 -6.81 1.06 -15.42
N ASP A 127 -5.56 1.50 -15.33
CA ASP A 127 -5.12 2.60 -14.48
C ASP A 127 -4.62 3.75 -15.34
N LEU A 128 -5.04 4.97 -15.00
CA LEU A 128 -4.57 6.20 -15.64
C LEU A 128 -4.15 7.19 -14.54
N TYR A 129 -2.87 7.50 -14.53
CA TYR A 129 -2.30 8.55 -13.71
C TYR A 129 -2.02 9.78 -14.56
N VAL A 130 -2.46 10.94 -14.08
CA VAL A 130 -2.12 12.23 -14.65
C VAL A 130 -1.57 13.10 -13.54
N ASP A 131 -0.38 13.62 -13.76
CA ASP A 131 0.35 14.42 -12.80
C ASP A 131 0.59 15.82 -13.38
N PHE A 132 0.41 16.84 -12.55
CA PHE A 132 0.61 18.23 -12.91
C PHE A 132 1.61 18.89 -11.97
N ASN A 133 2.80 19.16 -12.49
CA ASN A 133 3.82 19.97 -11.83
C ASN A 133 3.53 21.46 -12.07
N THR A 134 3.12 22.16 -11.02
CA THR A 134 2.59 23.53 -11.15
C THR A 134 3.66 24.54 -11.51
N GLU A 135 4.92 24.27 -11.16
CA GLU A 135 6.06 25.14 -11.43
C GLU A 135 6.46 25.06 -12.90
N LYS A 136 6.60 23.84 -13.43
CA LYS A 136 6.89 23.60 -14.85
C LYS A 136 5.77 24.12 -15.77
N MET A 137 4.53 24.09 -15.29
CA MET A 137 3.39 24.69 -15.99
C MET A 137 3.36 26.23 -15.88
N GLY A 138 4.23 26.85 -15.08
CA GLY A 138 4.29 28.29 -14.88
C GLY A 138 3.15 28.86 -14.02
N LEU A 139 2.53 28.03 -13.17
CA LEU A 139 1.40 28.41 -12.32
C LEU A 139 1.87 28.93 -10.95
N TRP A 140 2.54 28.10 -10.15
CA TRP A 140 3.15 28.47 -8.88
C TRP A 140 4.22 27.46 -8.45
N GLU A 141 5.13 27.86 -7.57
CA GLU A 141 6.26 27.03 -7.12
C GLU A 141 5.84 25.97 -6.08
N GLY A 142 6.44 24.78 -6.17
CA GLY A 142 6.31 23.72 -5.16
C GLY A 142 4.95 23.01 -5.11
N GLY A 143 4.08 23.18 -6.11
CA GLY A 143 2.80 22.49 -6.19
C GLY A 143 2.82 21.28 -7.12
N ASP A 144 2.04 20.27 -6.74
CA ASP A 144 1.87 19.02 -7.47
C ASP A 144 0.41 18.56 -7.38
N ILE A 145 -0.19 18.15 -8.49
CA ILE A 145 -1.54 17.57 -8.51
C ILE A 145 -1.48 16.20 -9.15
N LEU A 146 -1.66 15.16 -8.34
CA LEU A 146 -1.76 13.79 -8.81
C LEU A 146 -3.22 13.37 -8.93
N ILE A 147 -3.60 12.92 -10.12
CA ILE A 147 -4.87 12.30 -10.42
C ILE A 147 -4.63 10.84 -10.73
N HIS A 148 -5.24 9.95 -9.96
CA HIS A 148 -5.42 8.56 -10.35
C HIS A 148 -6.88 8.36 -10.73
N ALA A 149 -7.11 8.31 -12.04
CA ALA A 149 -8.37 7.84 -12.59
C ALA A 149 -8.25 6.32 -12.68
N SER A 150 -8.68 5.65 -11.61
CA SER A 150 -8.67 4.21 -11.56
C SER A 150 -9.92 3.62 -12.21
N GLU A 151 -9.71 2.45 -12.78
CA GLU A 151 -10.63 1.32 -12.74
C GLU A 151 -11.82 1.37 -13.69
N TRP A 152 -11.50 1.30 -14.99
CA TRP A 152 -12.20 0.30 -15.78
C TRP A 152 -11.81 -1.09 -15.27
N GLN A 153 -12.45 -1.52 -14.18
CA GLN A 153 -12.44 -2.91 -13.76
C GLN A 153 -13.43 -3.69 -14.63
N PHE A 154 -12.97 -4.78 -15.23
CA PHE A 154 -13.80 -5.68 -16.01
C PHE A 154 -13.57 -7.13 -15.58
N GLY A 155 -14.62 -7.95 -15.73
CA GLY A 155 -14.60 -9.36 -15.33
C GLY A 155 -14.90 -9.58 -13.85
N GLU A 156 -14.43 -10.73 -13.35
CA GLU A 156 -14.69 -11.25 -12.01
C GLU A 156 -13.39 -11.33 -11.21
N ASN A 157 -13.49 -11.59 -9.91
CA ASN A 157 -12.32 -11.80 -9.05
C ASN A 157 -12.51 -13.07 -8.20
N ALA A 158 -11.40 -13.62 -7.72
CA ALA A 158 -11.39 -14.84 -6.90
C ALA A 158 -11.48 -14.55 -5.38
N ASN A 159 -11.71 -13.29 -4.97
CA ASN A 159 -11.65 -12.91 -3.55
C ASN A 159 -12.68 -13.66 -2.70
N ALA A 160 -13.93 -13.73 -3.16
CA ALA A 160 -14.99 -14.43 -2.44
C ALA A 160 -14.89 -15.96 -2.55
N ASP A 161 -14.34 -16.46 -3.66
CA ASP A 161 -14.17 -17.90 -3.92
C ASP A 161 -13.03 -18.49 -3.07
N ALA A 162 -11.96 -17.72 -2.83
CA ALA A 162 -10.82 -18.15 -2.04
C ALA A 162 -11.12 -18.21 -0.53
N VAL A 163 -11.11 -17.06 0.14
CA VAL A 163 -11.23 -16.97 1.60
C VAL A 163 -11.91 -15.68 2.04
N PHE A 164 -12.76 -15.78 3.06
CA PHE A 164 -13.28 -14.61 3.76
C PHE A 164 -12.20 -14.03 4.69
N ALA A 165 -12.12 -12.70 4.81
CA ALA A 165 -11.18 -11.95 5.65
C ALA A 165 -9.67 -12.00 5.26
N SER A 166 -9.33 -12.48 4.06
CA SER A 166 -7.97 -12.35 3.49
C SER A 166 -8.02 -12.28 1.96
N PRO A 167 -8.42 -11.13 1.37
CA PRO A 167 -8.59 -11.03 -0.07
C PRO A 167 -7.29 -11.35 -0.83
N VAL A 168 -7.39 -12.25 -1.80
CA VAL A 168 -6.28 -12.79 -2.58
C VAL A 168 -5.80 -11.86 -3.70
N ASN A 169 -6.61 -10.84 -4.00
CA ASN A 169 -6.32 -9.83 -5.01
C ASN A 169 -6.72 -8.43 -4.53
N ALA A 170 -5.71 -7.62 -4.20
CA ALA A 170 -5.88 -6.23 -3.78
C ALA A 170 -6.45 -5.32 -4.88
N ASN A 171 -6.04 -5.51 -6.14
CA ASN A 171 -6.40 -4.62 -7.23
C ASN A 171 -7.79 -4.85 -7.81
N LEU A 172 -8.40 -6.00 -7.53
CA LEU A 172 -9.80 -6.28 -7.89
C LEU A 172 -10.74 -6.21 -6.68
N LEU A 173 -10.30 -5.61 -5.56
CA LEU A 173 -11.10 -5.45 -4.35
C LEU A 173 -12.19 -4.38 -4.53
N TYR A 174 -11.84 -3.26 -5.16
CA TYR A 174 -12.74 -2.14 -5.46
C TYR A 174 -12.31 -1.44 -6.75
N PRO A 175 -13.24 -0.75 -7.44
CA PRO A 175 -14.69 -0.81 -7.30
C PRO A 175 -15.24 -2.15 -7.85
N THR A 176 -16.42 -2.54 -7.38
CA THR A 176 -17.02 -3.85 -7.69
C THR A 176 -17.32 -4.05 -9.19
N ASN A 177 -17.57 -5.31 -9.59
CA ASN A 177 -17.78 -5.90 -10.93
C ASN A 177 -18.81 -5.25 -11.90
N GLN A 178 -19.27 -4.04 -11.66
CA GLN A 178 -20.01 -3.22 -12.61
C GLN A 178 -19.04 -2.24 -13.26
N PRO A 179 -19.10 -2.00 -14.59
CA PRO A 179 -18.38 -0.90 -15.21
C PRO A 179 -18.70 0.40 -14.47
N SER A 180 -17.75 0.88 -13.67
CA SER A 180 -17.90 2.07 -12.86
C SER A 180 -16.73 2.99 -13.14
N TYR A 181 -16.98 4.29 -13.04
CA TYR A 181 -15.95 5.31 -13.17
C TYR A 181 -15.75 5.91 -11.79
N SER A 182 -14.52 5.95 -11.31
CA SER A 182 -14.17 6.68 -10.10
C SER A 182 -12.86 7.43 -10.29
N VAL A 183 -12.81 8.64 -9.75
CA VAL A 183 -11.52 9.29 -9.46
C VAL A 183 -11.15 8.77 -8.08
N SER A 184 -10.27 7.79 -7.99
CA SER A 184 -9.88 7.19 -6.71
C SER A 184 -8.86 8.05 -5.97
N HIS A 185 -8.03 8.79 -6.71
CA HIS A 185 -7.05 9.72 -6.16
C HIS A 185 -7.13 11.07 -6.87
N LEU A 186 -7.16 12.13 -6.08
CA LEU A 186 -6.99 13.51 -6.54
C LEU A 186 -6.32 14.25 -5.40
N LEU A 187 -5.00 14.38 -5.44
CA LEU A 187 -4.23 14.91 -4.33
C LEU A 187 -3.43 16.12 -4.79
N LEU A 188 -3.69 17.26 -4.15
CA LEU A 188 -2.83 18.43 -4.23
C LEU A 188 -1.78 18.33 -3.13
N THR A 189 -0.51 18.36 -3.51
CA THR A 189 0.63 18.49 -2.60
C THR A 189 1.28 19.85 -2.79
N GLN A 190 1.55 20.55 -1.70
CA GLN A 190 2.23 21.84 -1.70
C GLN A 190 3.45 21.78 -0.78
N GLN A 191 4.62 22.10 -1.34
CA GLN A 191 5.83 22.30 -0.56
C GLN A 191 5.74 23.62 0.23
N LEU A 192 6.02 23.54 1.53
CA LEU A 192 6.03 24.67 2.46
C LEU A 192 7.46 25.11 2.82
N GLY A 193 8.47 24.37 2.35
CA GLY A 193 9.89 24.60 2.66
C GLY A 193 10.41 23.76 3.84
N GLY A 194 11.73 23.60 3.90
CA GLY A 194 12.39 22.80 4.94
C GLY A 194 11.91 21.35 5.00
N GLY A 195 11.51 20.77 3.85
CA GLY A 195 10.95 19.42 3.73
C GLY A 195 9.50 19.26 4.18
N HIS A 196 8.81 20.33 4.60
CA HIS A 196 7.40 20.25 5.01
C HIS A 196 6.49 20.31 3.79
N LEU A 197 5.47 19.45 3.76
CA LEU A 197 4.48 19.34 2.70
C LEU A 197 3.08 19.43 3.30
N ALA A 198 2.21 20.21 2.67
CA ALA A 198 0.77 20.14 2.89
C ALA A 198 0.14 19.31 1.78
N MET A 199 -0.77 18.40 2.15
CA MET A 199 -1.50 17.54 1.23
C MET A 199 -2.99 17.75 1.45
N VAL A 200 -3.78 17.83 0.39
CA VAL A 200 -5.24 17.90 0.49
C VAL A 200 -5.89 17.30 -0.74
N GLY A 201 -6.99 16.57 -0.52
CA GLY A 201 -7.79 16.05 -1.61
C GLY A 201 -8.37 14.70 -1.25
N ARG A 202 -8.22 13.75 -2.15
CA ARG A 202 -8.81 12.42 -2.12
C ARG A 202 -7.75 11.37 -2.37
N TYR A 203 -7.85 10.27 -1.63
CA TYR A 203 -6.91 9.16 -1.72
C TYR A 203 -7.62 7.84 -1.92
N SER A 204 -6.94 6.93 -2.62
CA SER A 204 -7.11 5.50 -2.46
C SER A 204 -6.07 4.99 -1.48
N MET A 205 -6.43 3.99 -0.69
CA MET A 205 -5.55 3.38 0.31
C MET A 205 -4.32 2.72 -0.33
N LEU A 206 -4.46 2.16 -1.54
CA LEU A 206 -3.34 1.55 -2.26
C LEU A 206 -2.33 2.60 -2.72
N ASP A 207 -2.80 3.74 -3.26
CA ASP A 207 -1.91 4.83 -3.68
C ASP A 207 -1.26 5.51 -2.47
N LEU A 208 -2.01 5.69 -1.38
CA LEU A 208 -1.45 6.21 -0.13
C LEU A 208 -0.36 5.27 0.41
N TRP A 209 -0.60 3.96 0.36
CA TRP A 209 0.40 2.96 0.75
C TRP A 209 1.64 3.02 -0.13
N GLU A 210 1.47 3.09 -1.45
CA GLU A 210 2.58 3.23 -2.41
C GLU A 210 3.42 4.49 -2.13
N GLY A 211 2.79 5.62 -1.78
CA GLY A 211 3.51 6.82 -1.37
C GLY A 211 4.38 6.64 -0.11
N PHE A 212 4.02 5.71 0.78
CA PHE A 212 4.81 5.39 1.97
C PHE A 212 5.89 4.31 1.70
N TYR A 213 5.60 3.34 0.84
CA TYR A 213 6.42 2.15 0.60
C TYR A 213 6.46 1.79 -0.90
N PRO A 214 7.05 2.65 -1.76
CA PRO A 214 6.97 2.50 -3.21
C PRO A 214 7.55 1.17 -3.71
N ASP A 215 8.67 0.74 -3.10
CA ASP A 215 9.34 -0.50 -3.50
C ASP A 215 8.63 -1.77 -3.00
N TYR A 216 7.71 -1.69 -2.03
CA TYR A 216 7.01 -2.89 -1.53
C TYR A 216 5.89 -3.35 -2.47
N GLY A 217 5.43 -2.45 -3.36
CA GLY A 217 4.34 -2.68 -4.27
C GLY A 217 2.96 -2.59 -3.61
N HIS A 218 1.94 -2.50 -4.45
CA HIS A 218 0.55 -2.30 -4.05
C HIS A 218 -0.40 -3.30 -4.73
N GLY A 219 0.07 -4.51 -5.04
CA GLY A 219 -0.74 -5.54 -5.71
C GLY A 219 -0.55 -5.66 -7.23
N LEU A 220 0.46 -5.02 -7.82
CA LEU A 220 0.75 -5.05 -9.27
C LEU A 220 2.11 -5.67 -9.63
N ASP A 221 3.18 -5.36 -8.90
CA ASP A 221 4.53 -5.84 -9.24
C ASP A 221 5.13 -6.79 -8.18
N GLY A 222 4.59 -6.73 -6.96
CA GLY A 222 4.95 -7.59 -5.83
C GLY A 222 3.83 -8.55 -5.45
N PHE A 223 3.67 -8.77 -4.15
CA PHE A 223 2.56 -9.56 -3.59
C PHE A 223 1.20 -9.09 -4.10
N MET A 224 0.25 -10.01 -4.22
CA MET A 224 -1.12 -9.75 -4.69
C MET A 224 -2.14 -9.80 -3.55
N ASN A 225 -1.89 -10.62 -2.52
CA ASN A 225 -2.76 -10.76 -1.36
C ASN A 225 -2.76 -9.49 -0.50
N VAL A 226 -3.95 -8.97 -0.15
CA VAL A 226 -4.07 -7.73 0.65
C VAL A 226 -3.39 -7.88 2.02
N SER A 227 -3.46 -9.07 2.61
CA SER A 227 -2.85 -9.41 3.91
C SER A 227 -1.34 -9.27 3.92
N MET A 228 -0.72 -9.41 2.75
CA MET A 228 0.72 -9.25 2.52
C MET A 228 1.11 -7.80 2.23
N ILE A 229 0.21 -7.01 1.64
CA ILE A 229 0.48 -5.62 1.21
C ILE A 229 0.20 -4.66 2.36
N ILE A 230 -0.98 -4.75 2.96
CA ILE A 230 -1.48 -3.77 3.93
C ILE A 230 -1.69 -4.46 5.28
N PRO A 231 -1.21 -3.87 6.39
CA PRO A 231 -1.55 -4.36 7.72
C PRO A 231 -3.03 -4.15 8.04
N LEU A 232 -3.81 -5.22 7.87
CA LEU A 232 -5.27 -5.16 7.95
C LEU A 232 -5.75 -4.61 9.30
N ASN A 233 -5.10 -4.99 10.39
CA ASN A 233 -5.39 -4.52 11.74
C ASN A 233 -5.02 -3.05 12.00
N ILE A 234 -4.04 -2.49 11.30
CA ILE A 234 -3.69 -1.07 11.47
C ILE A 234 -4.69 -0.20 10.70
N ILE A 235 -5.04 -0.61 9.48
CA ILE A 235 -5.69 0.28 8.53
C ILE A 235 -7.22 0.03 8.45
N VAL A 236 -7.67 -1.22 8.28
CA VAL A 236 -9.10 -1.55 8.12
C VAL A 236 -10.02 -0.99 9.22
N PRO A 237 -9.64 -0.94 10.52
CA PRO A 237 -10.58 -0.56 11.56
C PRO A 237 -10.93 0.92 11.56
N THR A 238 -10.04 1.76 11.01
CA THR A 238 -10.11 3.22 11.21
C THR A 238 -9.92 4.02 9.93
N VAL A 239 -9.27 3.46 8.91
CA VAL A 239 -8.94 4.16 7.67
C VAL A 239 -9.82 3.62 6.55
N ALA A 240 -10.62 4.50 5.94
CA ALA A 240 -11.46 4.13 4.83
C ALA A 240 -10.62 3.80 3.58
N PRO A 241 -10.97 2.77 2.79
CA PRO A 241 -10.22 2.41 1.58
C PRO A 241 -10.14 3.51 0.52
N THR A 242 -11.16 4.35 0.39
CA THR A 242 -11.15 5.50 -0.51
C THR A 242 -11.92 6.64 0.13
N SER A 243 -11.26 7.77 0.36
CA SER A 243 -11.88 8.90 1.04
C SER A 243 -11.13 10.21 0.84
N ASN A 244 -11.61 11.28 1.46
CA ASN A 244 -10.91 12.56 1.47
C ASN A 244 -9.86 12.60 2.58
N MET A 245 -8.80 13.35 2.34
CA MET A 245 -7.71 13.57 3.28
C MET A 245 -7.19 15.01 3.25
N ALA A 246 -6.60 15.41 4.38
CA ALA A 246 -5.70 16.54 4.48
C ALA A 246 -4.55 16.16 5.40
N GLY A 247 -3.32 16.60 5.11
CA GLY A 247 -2.17 16.21 5.91
C GLY A 247 -1.06 17.25 5.91
N LEU A 248 -0.26 17.20 6.97
CA LEU A 248 1.02 17.88 7.06
C LEU A 248 2.08 16.82 7.33
N VAL A 249 3.02 16.70 6.40
CA VAL A 249 4.10 15.71 6.47
C VAL A 249 5.45 16.40 6.31
N LYS A 250 6.49 15.75 6.83
CA LYS A 250 7.88 16.14 6.68
C LYS A 250 8.58 15.03 5.91
N ALA A 251 9.20 15.39 4.80
CA ALA A 251 10.06 14.53 4.00
C ALA A 251 11.53 14.97 4.15
N GLY A 252 12.44 14.01 4.19
CA GLY A 252 13.88 14.22 4.07
C GLY A 252 14.41 13.63 2.77
N GLU A 253 15.72 13.55 2.63
CA GLU A 253 16.39 13.03 1.43
C GLU A 253 16.03 11.57 1.10
N ARG A 254 15.62 10.79 2.11
CA ARG A 254 15.25 9.37 1.98
C ARG A 254 13.75 9.13 1.85
N GLY A 255 12.94 10.19 1.81
CA GLY A 255 11.47 10.11 1.73
C GLY A 255 10.75 10.63 2.98
N LEU A 256 9.51 10.20 3.20
CA LEU A 256 8.68 10.63 4.33
C LEU A 256 9.32 10.25 5.66
N GLU A 257 9.43 11.21 6.58
CA GLU A 257 10.01 11.03 7.92
C GLU A 257 8.92 11.02 8.97
N ARG A 258 7.95 11.93 8.91
CA ARG A 258 6.87 12.00 9.89
C ARG A 258 5.70 12.81 9.39
N GLY A 259 4.54 12.63 10.01
CA GLY A 259 3.41 13.47 9.66
C GLY A 259 2.13 13.14 10.39
N VAL A 260 1.15 14.00 10.17
CA VAL A 260 -0.24 13.81 10.59
C VAL A 260 -1.13 13.96 9.37
N ILE A 261 -1.96 12.96 9.13
CA ILE A 261 -2.95 12.91 8.07
C ILE A 261 -4.32 12.77 8.74
N VAL A 262 -5.28 13.59 8.32
CA VAL A 262 -6.67 13.50 8.73
C VAL A 262 -7.46 13.00 7.54
N THR A 263 -8.20 11.91 7.71
CA THR A 263 -9.08 11.36 6.69
C THR A 263 -10.51 11.37 7.18
N GLU A 264 -11.48 11.33 6.26
CA GLU A 264 -12.83 10.91 6.62
C GLU A 264 -12.83 9.43 7.04
N THR A 265 -13.74 9.05 7.95
CA THR A 265 -13.98 7.65 8.34
C THR A 265 -14.88 6.90 7.36
N THR A 266 -15.56 7.64 6.48
CA THR A 266 -16.54 7.10 5.53
C THR A 266 -15.84 6.71 4.23
N ASN A 267 -16.12 5.52 3.72
CA ASN A 267 -15.65 5.08 2.42
C ASN A 267 -16.53 5.65 1.31
N HIS A 268 -15.92 6.37 0.37
CA HIS A 268 -16.60 7.02 -0.75
C HIS A 268 -16.07 6.45 -2.06
N ALA A 269 -16.32 5.18 -2.36
CA ALA A 269 -15.70 4.53 -3.53
C ALA A 269 -16.07 5.17 -4.89
N THR A 270 -17.30 5.68 -5.06
CA THR A 270 -17.81 6.19 -6.35
C THR A 270 -18.41 7.61 -6.28
N ASN A 271 -18.56 8.16 -5.08
CA ASN A 271 -19.16 9.48 -4.87
C ASN A 271 -18.06 10.51 -4.54
N VAL A 272 -18.25 11.73 -5.02
CA VAL A 272 -17.36 12.87 -4.76
C VAL A 272 -18.10 13.85 -3.85
N GLY A 273 -17.51 14.20 -2.70
CA GLY A 273 -18.09 15.15 -1.74
C GLY A 273 -17.34 15.16 -0.40
N LEU A 274 -17.50 16.23 0.37
CA LEU A 274 -17.01 16.38 1.75
C LEU A 274 -18.21 16.38 2.70
N ASP A 275 -18.49 15.25 3.35
CA ASP A 275 -19.71 15.09 4.16
C ASP A 275 -19.40 14.70 5.62
N PHE A 276 -18.20 14.16 5.91
CA PHE A 276 -17.71 13.86 7.27
C PHE A 276 -18.76 13.16 8.17
N GLN A 277 -19.63 12.34 7.59
CA GLN A 277 -20.86 11.88 8.24
C GLN A 277 -20.61 11.08 9.52
N ASN A 278 -19.51 10.34 9.56
CA ASN A 278 -19.09 9.54 10.71
C ASN A 278 -17.80 10.09 11.37
N GLY A 279 -17.48 11.37 11.17
CA GLY A 279 -16.30 12.00 11.73
C GLY A 279 -15.01 11.76 10.94
N VAL A 280 -13.88 11.82 11.63
CA VAL A 280 -12.54 11.79 11.04
C VAL A 280 -11.65 10.75 11.69
N THR A 281 -10.65 10.30 10.94
CA THR A 281 -9.53 9.51 11.43
C THR A 281 -8.26 10.34 11.38
N ILE A 282 -7.56 10.39 12.50
CA ILE A 282 -6.25 11.00 12.61
C ILE A 282 -5.22 9.88 12.53
N LEU A 283 -4.40 9.89 11.49
CA LEU A 283 -3.25 9.02 11.30
C LEU A 283 -1.98 9.80 11.60
N GLY A 284 -1.22 9.36 12.59
CA GLY A 284 0.11 9.87 12.89
C GLY A 284 1.17 8.82 12.59
N PHE A 285 2.30 9.23 12.03
CA PHE A 285 3.44 8.34 11.83
C PHE A 285 4.77 9.04 12.10
N ASP A 286 5.76 8.24 12.47
CA ASP A 286 7.16 8.64 12.63
C ASP A 286 8.03 7.51 12.07
N ARG A 287 8.94 7.85 11.17
CA ARG A 287 9.83 6.93 10.46
C ARG A 287 11.27 7.35 10.69
N LEU A 288 12.03 6.40 11.22
CA LEU A 288 13.48 6.50 11.37
C LEU A 288 14.16 5.71 10.26
N TYR A 289 14.99 6.37 9.48
CA TYR A 289 15.86 5.72 8.49
C TYR A 289 17.15 5.21 9.16
N THR A 290 17.60 4.03 8.77
CA THR A 290 18.79 3.36 9.33
C THR A 290 19.70 2.82 8.23
N ASP A 291 20.96 2.54 8.58
CA ASP A 291 21.98 1.96 7.69
C ASP A 291 22.68 0.77 8.37
N ILE A 292 21.89 -0.22 8.79
CA ILE A 292 22.41 -1.39 9.51
C ILE A 292 23.29 -2.21 8.58
N GLY A 293 24.56 -2.41 8.98
CA GLY A 293 25.54 -3.11 8.16
C GLY A 293 25.91 -2.38 6.86
N GLY A 294 25.69 -1.06 6.80
CA GLY A 294 25.89 -0.26 5.58
C GLY A 294 24.78 -0.43 4.53
N LEU A 295 23.66 -1.07 4.91
CA LEU A 295 22.51 -1.29 4.06
C LEU A 295 21.30 -0.51 4.58
N ALA A 296 20.62 0.18 3.66
CA ALA A 296 19.47 1.01 3.98
C ALA A 296 18.32 0.21 4.60
N GLY A 297 17.75 0.76 5.67
CA GLY A 297 16.54 0.29 6.32
C GLY A 297 15.66 1.45 6.82
N SER A 298 14.48 1.12 7.33
CA SER A 298 13.56 2.07 7.94
C SER A 298 12.75 1.40 9.05
N HIS A 299 12.34 2.20 10.04
CA HIS A 299 11.52 1.79 11.16
C HIS A 299 10.41 2.82 11.35
N THR A 300 9.16 2.43 11.13
CA THR A 300 7.99 3.31 11.20
C THR A 300 7.11 2.89 12.36
N VAL A 301 6.75 3.84 13.22
CA VAL A 301 5.63 3.71 14.14
C VAL A 301 4.46 4.47 13.54
N VAL A 302 3.29 3.85 13.53
CA VAL A 302 2.05 4.44 13.02
C VAL A 302 0.95 4.23 14.04
N ALA A 303 0.07 5.21 14.20
CA ALA A 303 -1.10 5.09 15.03
C ALA A 303 -2.28 5.82 14.38
N THR A 304 -3.48 5.29 14.57
CA THR A 304 -4.70 5.91 14.12
C THR A 304 -5.69 6.08 15.27
N TYR A 305 -6.49 7.13 15.19
CA TYR A 305 -7.64 7.31 16.05
C TYR A 305 -8.80 7.86 15.23
N ALA A 306 -9.88 7.09 15.14
CA ALA A 306 -11.12 7.48 14.49
C ALA A 306 -12.08 8.06 15.53
N THR A 307 -12.77 9.16 15.21
CA THR A 307 -13.76 9.80 16.10
C THR A 307 -15.18 9.30 15.88
N GLY A 308 -15.38 8.44 14.88
CA GLY A 308 -16.68 7.97 14.46
C GLY A 308 -17.37 6.99 15.39
N THR A 309 -18.55 6.56 14.98
CA THR A 309 -19.30 5.49 15.61
C THR A 309 -19.07 4.20 14.84
N PHE A 310 -18.70 3.13 15.56
CA PHE A 310 -18.35 1.82 15.02
C PHE A 310 -19.21 0.74 15.66
N ARG A 311 -19.29 -0.43 15.02
CA ARG A 311 -19.91 -1.60 15.62
C ARG A 311 -19.09 -2.05 16.83
N ASP A 312 -19.78 -2.29 17.93
CA ASP A 312 -19.20 -2.85 19.15
C ASP A 312 -19.30 -4.38 19.10
N PHE A 313 -18.14 -5.03 19.04
CA PHE A 313 -17.95 -6.47 19.09
C PHE A 313 -17.80 -6.97 20.54
N ASN A 314 -17.78 -6.12 21.56
CA ASN A 314 -17.57 -6.57 22.94
C ASN A 314 -18.64 -7.61 23.35
N PRO A 315 -18.24 -8.85 23.65
CA PRO A 315 -19.17 -9.93 23.96
C PRO A 315 -19.90 -9.73 25.29
N ASN A 316 -19.46 -8.75 26.11
CA ASN A 316 -20.09 -8.36 27.36
C ASN A 316 -21.06 -7.18 27.20
N GLY A 317 -21.35 -6.73 25.98
CA GLY A 317 -22.37 -5.73 25.69
C GLY A 317 -23.78 -6.32 25.78
N TRP A 318 -24.52 -6.03 26.85
CA TRP A 318 -25.88 -6.55 27.05
C TRP A 318 -26.92 -5.44 27.04
N ILE A 319 -28.04 -5.66 26.33
CA ILE A 319 -29.28 -4.91 26.55
C ILE A 319 -30.13 -5.70 27.54
N THR A 320 -30.55 -5.07 28.64
CA THR A 320 -31.44 -5.70 29.63
C THR A 320 -32.83 -5.86 29.03
N GLY A 321 -33.19 -7.07 28.61
CA GLY A 321 -34.57 -7.41 28.28
C GLY A 321 -35.48 -7.36 29.52
N PRO A 322 -36.82 -7.27 29.36
CA PRO A 322 -37.75 -7.48 30.46
C PRO A 322 -37.42 -8.81 31.16
N ALA A 323 -37.41 -8.81 32.49
CA ALA A 323 -36.96 -9.94 33.30
C ALA A 323 -37.54 -11.29 32.82
N GLY A 324 -36.68 -12.19 32.36
CA GLY A 324 -37.04 -13.57 32.03
C GLY A 324 -37.02 -13.96 30.54
N LEU A 325 -36.62 -13.08 29.62
CA LEU A 325 -36.45 -13.42 28.20
C LEU A 325 -34.98 -13.37 27.77
N VAL A 326 -34.63 -14.32 26.89
CA VAL A 326 -33.33 -14.58 26.26
C VAL A 326 -32.47 -13.33 26.11
N GLN A 327 -31.25 -13.39 26.66
CA GLN A 327 -30.19 -12.43 26.36
C GLN A 327 -29.82 -12.59 24.87
N ILE A 328 -30.16 -11.60 24.04
CA ILE A 328 -29.72 -11.55 22.65
C ILE A 328 -28.48 -10.66 22.63
N PRO A 329 -27.30 -11.16 22.22
CA PRO A 329 -26.18 -10.30 21.91
C PRO A 329 -26.59 -9.39 20.75
N ILE A 330 -26.75 -8.10 21.03
CA ILE A 330 -26.96 -7.09 20.01
C ILE A 330 -25.62 -6.38 19.87
N LEU A 331 -25.03 -6.41 18.67
CA LEU A 331 -23.85 -5.59 18.37
C LEU A 331 -24.21 -4.13 18.61
N GLY A 332 -23.66 -3.57 19.68
CA GLY A 332 -23.86 -2.19 20.07
C GLY A 332 -23.14 -1.24 19.12
N GLU A 333 -23.12 0.03 19.52
CA GLU A 333 -22.32 1.06 18.88
C GLU A 333 -21.33 1.63 19.89
N GLN A 334 -20.06 1.73 19.49
CA GLN A 334 -19.01 2.39 20.25
C GLN A 334 -18.58 3.67 19.53
N LYS A 335 -18.39 4.75 20.29
CA LYS A 335 -17.71 5.95 19.78
C LYS A 335 -16.21 5.81 19.93
N GLY A 336 -15.52 6.04 18.82
CA GLY A 336 -14.08 5.99 18.71
C GLY A 336 -13.55 4.58 18.47
N SER A 337 -12.47 4.51 17.70
CA SER A 337 -11.68 3.30 17.46
C SER A 337 -10.23 3.71 17.24
N TRP A 338 -9.30 2.80 17.48
CA TRP A 338 -7.87 3.08 17.35
C TRP A 338 -7.11 1.86 16.83
N SER A 339 -5.95 2.14 16.24
CA SER A 339 -4.94 1.13 15.95
C SER A 339 -3.55 1.69 16.17
N ALA A 340 -2.58 0.79 16.35
CA ALA A 340 -1.17 1.14 16.43
C ALA A 340 -0.34 0.06 15.75
N GLY A 341 0.80 0.47 15.20
CA GLY A 341 1.59 -0.35 14.34
C GLY A 341 3.06 -0.02 14.35
N TYR A 342 3.85 -1.02 14.00
CA TYR A 342 5.28 -0.93 13.77
C TYR A 342 5.62 -1.64 12.46
N ILE A 343 6.32 -0.94 11.58
CA ILE A 343 6.76 -1.43 10.29
C ILE A 343 8.27 -1.28 10.20
N ALA A 344 8.99 -2.35 9.93
CA ALA A 344 10.43 -2.32 9.71
C ALA A 344 10.75 -2.83 8.31
N GLU A 345 11.59 -2.11 7.59
CA GLU A 345 12.20 -2.56 6.34
C GLU A 345 13.72 -2.58 6.49
N GLN A 346 14.37 -3.59 5.92
CA GLN A 346 15.82 -3.68 5.94
C GLN A 346 16.31 -4.35 4.66
N ARG A 347 17.20 -3.68 3.92
CA ARG A 347 18.00 -4.34 2.89
C ARG A 347 18.92 -5.37 3.54
N LEU A 348 18.85 -6.60 3.06
CA LEU A 348 19.65 -7.73 3.53
C LEU A 348 20.89 -7.95 2.65
N TRP A 349 20.80 -7.55 1.39
CA TRP A 349 21.88 -7.64 0.41
C TRP A 349 21.68 -6.58 -0.67
N GLN A 350 22.78 -6.07 -1.23
CA GLN A 350 22.79 -5.19 -2.39
C GLN A 350 24.01 -5.51 -3.26
N ASP A 351 23.83 -5.52 -4.57
CA ASP A 351 24.91 -5.75 -5.53
C ASP A 351 25.88 -4.55 -5.52
N PRO A 352 27.20 -4.78 -5.41
CA PRO A 352 28.17 -3.69 -5.35
C PRO A 352 28.32 -2.95 -6.69
N CYS A 353 27.87 -3.53 -7.80
CA CYS A 353 27.94 -2.96 -9.15
C CYS A 353 26.60 -2.37 -9.60
N SER A 354 25.51 -2.58 -8.86
CA SER A 354 24.18 -2.08 -9.22
C SER A 354 23.30 -1.87 -8.01
N ALA A 355 22.96 -0.60 -7.72
CA ALA A 355 22.04 -0.25 -6.63
C ALA A 355 20.61 -0.80 -6.84
N ASN A 356 20.25 -1.13 -8.08
CA ASN A 356 18.92 -1.65 -8.45
C ASN A 356 18.77 -3.15 -8.20
N ARG A 357 19.87 -3.83 -7.84
CA ARG A 357 19.88 -5.24 -7.53
C ARG A 357 20.08 -5.42 -6.04
N TYR A 358 19.02 -5.78 -5.34
CA TYR A 358 19.03 -5.90 -3.89
C TYR A 358 17.99 -6.89 -3.40
N ALA A 359 18.14 -7.33 -2.16
CA ALA A 359 17.11 -8.06 -1.44
C ALA A 359 16.79 -7.34 -0.14
N LYS A 360 15.50 -7.28 0.20
CA LYS A 360 15.00 -6.67 1.43
C LYS A 360 14.09 -7.61 2.18
N ALA A 361 13.96 -7.37 3.47
CA ALA A 361 12.89 -7.92 4.30
C ALA A 361 12.02 -6.81 4.85
N MET A 362 10.74 -7.13 5.07
CA MET A 362 9.78 -6.26 5.74
C MET A 362 9.10 -7.03 6.86
N LEU A 363 8.90 -6.36 7.99
CA LEU A 363 8.12 -6.83 9.13
C LEU A 363 7.07 -5.78 9.43
N THR A 364 5.81 -6.21 9.52
CA THR A 364 4.74 -5.38 10.08
C THR A 364 4.15 -6.07 11.29
N LEU A 365 3.98 -5.32 12.37
CA LEU A 365 3.28 -5.71 13.58
C LEU A 365 2.23 -4.65 13.87
N GLY A 366 1.06 -5.05 14.34
CA GLY A 366 0.10 -4.08 14.81
C GLY A 366 -0.90 -4.64 15.81
N VAL A 367 -1.64 -3.72 16.39
CA VAL A 367 -2.76 -3.98 17.29
C VAL A 367 -3.88 -3.00 16.98
N ALA A 368 -5.11 -3.43 17.18
CA ALA A 368 -6.30 -2.59 17.04
C ALA A 368 -7.17 -2.69 18.27
N ASP A 369 -8.12 -1.78 18.36
CA ASP A 369 -9.21 -1.87 19.33
C ASP A 369 -10.02 -3.15 19.14
N HIS A 370 -9.89 -4.10 20.07
CA HIS A 370 -10.57 -5.39 20.00
C HIS A 370 -12.10 -5.29 20.02
N ASP A 371 -12.65 -4.19 20.56
CA ASP A 371 -14.09 -3.98 20.65
C ASP A 371 -14.66 -3.45 19.34
N THR A 372 -13.86 -2.90 18.42
CA THR A 372 -14.36 -2.28 17.18
C THR A 372 -13.68 -2.78 15.90
N SER A 373 -12.64 -3.60 16.04
CA SER A 373 -11.90 -4.20 14.93
C SER A 373 -12.14 -5.71 14.83
N PRO A 374 -12.39 -6.24 13.61
CA PRO A 374 -12.32 -7.69 13.35
C PRO A 374 -10.94 -8.29 13.63
N TYR A 375 -9.87 -7.51 13.41
CA TYR A 375 -8.48 -7.95 13.54
C TYR A 375 -7.87 -7.31 14.79
N GLY A 376 -7.64 -8.10 15.83
CA GLY A 376 -7.08 -7.62 17.10
C GLY A 376 -5.58 -7.42 17.02
N PHE A 377 -4.84 -8.50 16.75
CA PHE A 377 -3.40 -8.49 16.50
C PHE A 377 -3.11 -8.95 15.06
N GLY A 378 -2.09 -8.38 14.44
CA GLY A 378 -1.67 -8.75 13.10
C GLY A 378 -0.16 -8.68 12.97
N ALA A 379 0.41 -9.65 12.27
CA ALA A 379 1.82 -9.71 11.92
C ALA A 379 2.00 -10.16 10.48
N ASN A 380 2.96 -9.55 9.79
CA ASN A 380 3.36 -9.93 8.44
C ASN A 380 4.88 -9.84 8.35
N VAL A 381 5.51 -10.87 7.77
CA VAL A 381 6.92 -10.85 7.42
C VAL A 381 7.10 -11.28 5.98
N SER A 382 7.94 -10.57 5.24
CA SER A 382 8.23 -10.87 3.84
C SER A 382 9.69 -10.62 3.50
N SER A 383 10.14 -11.27 2.45
CA SER A 383 11.41 -11.03 1.80
C SER A 383 11.18 -10.89 0.30
N GLU A 384 11.81 -9.89 -0.29
CA GLU A 384 11.73 -9.61 -1.73
C GLU A 384 13.14 -9.42 -2.30
N ALA A 385 13.32 -9.84 -3.54
CA ALA A 385 14.55 -9.66 -4.29
C ALA A 385 14.25 -9.01 -5.64
N PHE A 386 15.07 -8.02 -5.97
CA PHE A 386 15.01 -7.20 -7.16
C PHE A 386 16.26 -7.49 -7.98
N GLY A 387 16.08 -7.95 -9.22
CA GLY A 387 17.17 -8.28 -10.12
C GLY A 387 18.12 -9.34 -9.58
N TRP A 388 17.60 -10.34 -8.85
CA TRP A 388 18.41 -11.38 -8.19
C TRP A 388 19.38 -12.05 -9.17
N PHE A 389 18.89 -12.41 -10.35
CA PHE A 389 19.69 -12.97 -11.44
C PHE A 389 20.28 -11.87 -12.32
N ALA A 390 21.61 -11.87 -12.50
CA ALA A 390 22.28 -10.89 -13.36
C ALA A 390 21.82 -10.92 -14.83
N SER A 391 21.33 -12.07 -15.32
CA SER A 391 20.76 -12.22 -16.67
C SER A 391 19.32 -11.68 -16.79
N ARG A 392 18.67 -11.39 -15.66
CA ARG A 392 17.30 -10.89 -15.55
C ARG A 392 17.23 -9.77 -14.50
N PRO A 393 17.96 -8.65 -14.71
CA PRO A 393 18.10 -7.60 -13.70
C PRO A 393 16.79 -6.85 -13.40
N SER A 394 15.78 -6.98 -14.26
CA SER A 394 14.45 -6.38 -14.09
C SER A 394 13.40 -7.35 -13.51
N ASP A 395 13.77 -8.61 -13.22
CA ASP A 395 12.86 -9.56 -12.58
C ASP A 395 12.78 -9.31 -11.07
N ARG A 396 11.63 -9.58 -10.49
CA ARG A 396 11.37 -9.45 -9.06
C ARG A 396 10.75 -10.73 -8.52
N MET A 397 11.07 -11.09 -7.28
CA MET A 397 10.47 -12.25 -6.62
C MET A 397 10.28 -11.96 -5.14
N GLY A 398 9.33 -12.64 -4.52
CA GLY A 398 9.08 -12.49 -3.09
C GLY A 398 8.44 -13.71 -2.46
N ILE A 399 8.64 -13.82 -1.15
CA ILE A 399 8.00 -14.79 -0.28
C ILE A 399 7.58 -14.09 1.00
N GLY A 400 6.41 -14.39 1.50
CA GLY A 400 5.99 -13.85 2.78
C GLY A 400 4.89 -14.64 3.46
N TYR A 401 4.68 -14.28 4.72
CA TYR A 401 3.77 -14.93 5.63
C TYR A 401 3.05 -13.89 6.48
N PHE A 402 1.75 -14.08 6.67
CA PHE A 402 0.92 -13.25 7.52
C PHE A 402 0.14 -14.08 8.54
N TYR A 403 -0.15 -13.44 9.67
CA TYR A 403 -0.98 -13.97 10.73
C TYR A 403 -1.85 -12.86 11.29
N TYR A 404 -3.16 -13.10 11.39
CA TYR A 404 -4.12 -12.19 11.99
C TYR A 404 -4.95 -12.93 13.03
N ASP A 405 -4.88 -12.42 14.26
CA ASP A 405 -5.73 -12.82 15.36
C ASP A 405 -7.05 -12.06 15.25
N LEU A 406 -8.15 -12.81 15.14
CA LEU A 406 -9.47 -12.20 15.07
C LEU A 406 -10.01 -11.94 16.47
N SER A 407 -10.60 -10.76 16.68
CA SER A 407 -11.18 -10.42 17.98
C SER A 407 -12.27 -11.42 18.37
N ASN A 408 -12.22 -11.94 19.60
CA ASN A 408 -13.19 -12.94 20.10
C ASN A 408 -14.64 -12.50 19.88
N GLY A 409 -14.92 -11.23 20.17
CA GLY A 409 -16.22 -10.61 19.93
C GLY A 409 -16.70 -10.66 18.48
N PHE A 410 -15.77 -10.46 17.53
CA PHE A 410 -16.07 -10.58 16.10
C PHE A 410 -16.32 -12.04 15.71
N GLN A 411 -15.52 -12.99 16.24
CA GLN A 411 -15.72 -14.42 16.01
C GLN A 411 -17.09 -14.89 16.53
N GLU A 412 -17.50 -14.44 17.72
CA GLU A 412 -18.83 -14.69 18.29
C GLU A 412 -19.94 -14.07 17.43
N ALA A 413 -19.73 -12.84 16.94
CA ALA A 413 -20.70 -12.14 16.08
C ALA A 413 -21.01 -12.89 14.77
N ILE A 414 -20.04 -13.63 14.23
CA ILE A 414 -20.20 -14.41 13.01
C ILE A 414 -20.42 -15.92 13.26
N GLN A 415 -20.59 -16.34 14.51
CA GLN A 415 -20.77 -17.74 14.90
C GLN A 415 -21.91 -18.43 14.12
N ALA A 416 -22.97 -17.69 13.79
CA ALA A 416 -24.10 -18.21 13.02
C ALA A 416 -23.74 -18.63 11.60
N LEU A 417 -22.63 -18.12 11.04
CA LEU A 417 -22.09 -18.51 9.74
C LEU A 417 -21.18 -19.75 9.84
N GLY A 418 -20.69 -20.07 11.04
CA GLY A 418 -19.85 -21.23 11.33
C GLY A 418 -18.79 -20.92 12.41
N PRO A 419 -18.12 -21.95 12.95
CA PRO A 419 -16.96 -21.76 13.83
C PRO A 419 -15.87 -20.96 13.10
N ALA A 420 -15.51 -19.82 13.69
CA ALA A 420 -14.47 -18.94 13.17
C ALA A 420 -13.13 -19.25 13.85
N GLN A 421 -12.04 -19.02 13.13
CA GLN A 421 -10.66 -19.20 13.57
C GLN A 421 -9.76 -18.08 13.01
N ASN A 422 -8.55 -17.99 13.56
CA ASN A 422 -7.55 -17.02 13.13
C ASN A 422 -7.06 -17.26 11.71
N VAL A 423 -6.87 -16.16 10.98
CA VAL A 423 -6.52 -16.17 9.56
C VAL A 423 -5.01 -16.08 9.43
N GLN A 424 -4.42 -16.99 8.67
CA GLN A 424 -2.98 -16.97 8.41
C GLN A 424 -2.70 -17.58 7.04
N GLY A 425 -1.58 -17.21 6.46
CA GLY A 425 -1.20 -17.71 5.16
C GLY A 425 0.10 -17.12 4.67
N GLY A 426 0.42 -17.43 3.43
CA GLY A 426 1.58 -16.85 2.77
C GLY A 426 1.41 -16.84 1.26
N GLU A 427 2.29 -16.08 0.62
CA GLU A 427 2.35 -15.93 -0.82
C GLU A 427 3.81 -16.04 -1.27
N ILE A 428 4.01 -16.72 -2.41
CA ILE A 428 5.26 -16.71 -3.16
C ILE A 428 4.92 -16.21 -4.56
N TYR A 429 5.71 -15.28 -5.09
CA TYR A 429 5.53 -14.79 -6.45
C TYR A 429 6.86 -14.68 -7.21
N TYR A 430 6.76 -14.72 -8.54
CA TYR A 430 7.83 -14.37 -9.48
C TYR A 430 7.26 -13.46 -10.56
N ASN A 431 7.79 -12.24 -10.66
CA ASN A 431 7.50 -11.25 -11.70
C ASN A 431 8.62 -11.26 -12.74
N ALA A 432 8.27 -11.68 -13.96
CA ALA A 432 9.16 -11.68 -15.10
C ALA A 432 8.93 -10.42 -15.95
N ALA A 433 9.96 -9.58 -16.09
CA ALA A 433 9.97 -8.48 -17.07
C ALA A 433 10.20 -9.07 -18.47
N ILE A 434 9.14 -9.37 -19.21
CA ILE A 434 9.23 -9.99 -20.54
C ILE A 434 9.79 -8.98 -21.54
N THR A 435 9.26 -7.76 -21.48
CA THR A 435 9.81 -6.53 -22.07
C THR A 435 9.73 -5.43 -21.00
N PRO A 436 10.37 -4.26 -21.19
CA PRO A 436 10.25 -3.17 -20.22
C PRO A 436 8.80 -2.70 -19.96
N TRP A 437 7.88 -2.92 -20.90
CA TRP A 437 6.47 -2.53 -20.79
C TRP A 437 5.51 -3.71 -20.60
N PHE A 438 6.01 -4.95 -20.53
CA PHE A 438 5.18 -6.14 -20.28
C PHE A 438 5.77 -7.02 -19.19
N HIS A 439 5.07 -7.06 -18.07
CA HIS A 439 5.42 -7.86 -16.91
C HIS A 439 4.42 -9.01 -16.74
N LEU A 440 4.93 -10.21 -16.52
CA LEU A 440 4.14 -11.39 -16.23
C LEU A 440 4.50 -11.93 -14.84
N THR A 441 3.56 -11.86 -13.91
CA THR A 441 3.72 -12.42 -12.56
C THR A 441 2.94 -13.71 -12.43
N ALA A 442 3.57 -14.72 -11.83
CA ALA A 442 2.87 -15.90 -11.31
C ALA A 442 3.00 -15.92 -9.79
N ASP A 443 1.91 -16.25 -9.10
CA ASP A 443 1.87 -16.37 -7.64
C ASP A 443 1.14 -17.64 -7.16
N ILE A 444 1.56 -18.10 -5.98
CA ILE A 444 0.91 -19.18 -5.25
C ILE A 444 0.64 -18.66 -3.85
N GLN A 445 -0.61 -18.77 -3.40
CA GLN A 445 -1.01 -18.41 -2.05
C GLN A 445 -1.55 -19.63 -1.31
N ALA A 446 -1.14 -19.80 -0.06
CA ALA A 446 -1.67 -20.83 0.83
C ALA A 446 -2.29 -20.15 2.04
N ILE A 447 -3.62 -20.23 2.17
CA ILE A 447 -4.35 -19.42 3.15
C ILE A 447 -5.31 -20.30 3.93
N ARG A 448 -5.18 -20.27 5.26
CA ARG A 448 -6.17 -20.88 6.16
C ARG A 448 -7.39 -19.96 6.25
N PRO A 449 -8.59 -20.42 5.80
CA PRO A 449 -9.80 -19.62 5.86
C PRO A 449 -10.23 -19.36 7.30
N ILE A 450 -10.97 -18.28 7.49
CA ILE A 450 -11.62 -17.94 8.77
C ILE A 450 -12.63 -18.98 9.25
N PHE A 451 -13.36 -19.67 8.36
CA PHE A 451 -14.31 -20.70 8.78
C PHE A 451 -13.64 -22.07 8.80
N GLU A 452 -13.71 -22.76 9.93
CA GLU A 452 -13.10 -24.09 10.12
C GLU A 452 -13.66 -25.16 9.17
N ALA A 453 -14.86 -24.93 8.64
CA ALA A 453 -15.51 -25.82 7.68
C ALA A 453 -14.80 -25.87 6.31
N ASN A 454 -13.98 -24.86 6.00
CA ASN A 454 -13.27 -24.78 4.72
C ASN A 454 -11.81 -25.20 4.89
N ASP A 455 -11.36 -26.09 4.00
CA ASP A 455 -9.96 -26.49 3.92
C ASP A 455 -9.07 -25.31 3.50
N THR A 456 -7.77 -25.41 3.84
CA THR A 456 -6.75 -24.43 3.43
C THR A 456 -6.79 -24.22 1.92
N ALA A 457 -6.99 -22.97 1.50
CA ALA A 457 -7.07 -22.59 0.10
C ALA A 457 -5.66 -22.55 -0.50
N ILE A 458 -5.43 -23.29 -1.57
CA ILE A 458 -4.24 -23.14 -2.42
C ILE A 458 -4.67 -22.39 -3.68
N VAL A 459 -4.29 -21.14 -3.78
CA VAL A 459 -4.69 -20.23 -4.85
C VAL A 459 -3.54 -20.08 -5.83
N LEU A 460 -3.83 -20.24 -7.11
CA LEU A 460 -2.89 -20.01 -8.19
C LEU A 460 -3.28 -18.73 -8.91
N GLY A 461 -2.32 -17.86 -9.16
CA GLY A 461 -2.53 -16.59 -9.84
C GLY A 461 -1.55 -16.38 -11.00
N LEU A 462 -2.07 -15.76 -12.05
CA LEU A 462 -1.30 -15.20 -13.15
C LEU A 462 -1.75 -13.75 -13.37
N ARG A 463 -0.79 -12.82 -13.40
CA ARG A 463 -1.04 -11.39 -13.61
C ARG A 463 -0.17 -10.85 -14.73
N GLY A 464 -0.78 -10.30 -15.77
CA GLY A 464 -0.10 -9.66 -16.88
C GLY A 464 -0.34 -8.15 -16.87
N ARG A 465 0.72 -7.35 -16.77
CA ARG A 465 0.65 -5.88 -16.77
C ARG A 465 1.31 -5.34 -18.03
N ILE A 466 0.61 -4.43 -18.71
CA ILE A 466 1.07 -3.72 -19.90
C ILE A 466 1.08 -2.23 -19.60
N ASP A 467 2.25 -1.60 -19.68
CA ASP A 467 2.41 -0.15 -19.53
C ASP A 467 2.40 0.52 -20.93
N PHE A 468 1.60 1.56 -21.11
CA PHE A 468 1.40 2.21 -22.40
C PHE A 468 2.32 3.40 -22.61
#